data_AF-A0A521RMN4-F1
#
_entry.id   AF-A0A521RMN4-F1
#
_cell.length_a   1.000
_cell.length_b   1.000
_cell.length_c   1.000
_cell.angle_alpha   90.00
_cell.angle_beta   90.00
_cell.angle_gamma   90.00
#
_symmetry.space_group_name_H-M   'P 1'
#
loop_
_entity.id
_entity.type
_entity.pdbx_description
1 polymer ?
#
loop_
_entity_poly.entity_id
_entity_poly.type
_entity_poly.pdbx_seq_one_letter_code
_entity_poly.pdbx_strand_id
1 'polypeptide(L)'
;MGVLTVLLLYLACGAATFPLTIMLVRGAVSVAAPSRATPAFHRRLDSAMGWSITVWILGVFVFYATAVLLERQKPCEDQRTNQLTYECKKFLGAIK
;
A
#
# COMPACT_ATOMS: atom_id res chain seq x y z
N MET A 1 19.23 -11.12 -6.75
CA MET A 1 17.98 -10.31 -6.71
C MET A 1 18.05 -9.27 -7.80
N GLY A 2 17.04 -9.18 -8.67
CA GLY A 2 17.01 -8.18 -9.74
C GLY A 2 16.62 -6.79 -9.23
N VAL A 3 16.98 -5.74 -9.97
CA VAL A 3 16.65 -4.33 -9.64
C VAL A 3 15.15 -4.13 -9.41
N LEU A 4 14.31 -4.78 -10.23
CA LEU A 4 12.86 -4.74 -10.09
C LEU A 4 12.38 -5.29 -8.74
N THR A 5 12.97 -6.40 -8.28
CA THR A 5 12.60 -7.03 -7.00
C THR A 5 12.92 -6.10 -5.82
N VAL A 6 14.08 -5.43 -5.86
CA VAL A 6 14.48 -4.47 -4.83
C VAL A 6 13.54 -3.26 -4.83
N LEU A 7 13.20 -2.73 -6.01
CA LEU A 7 12.27 -1.62 -6.15
C LEU A 7 10.88 -1.97 -5.60
N LEU A 8 10.34 -3.14 -5.94
CA LEU A 8 9.06 -3.61 -5.43
C LEU A 8 9.06 -3.78 -3.90
N LEU A 9 10.19 -4.25 -3.34
CA LEU A 9 10.35 -4.40 -1.89
C LEU A 9 10.33 -3.04 -1.18
N TYR A 10 11.10 -2.07 -1.67
CA TYR A 10 11.05 -0.70 -1.12
C TYR A 10 9.67 -0.07 -1.25
N LEU A 11 9.00 -0.27 -2.39
CA LEU A 11 7.65 0.26 -2.62
C LEU A 11 6.64 -0.37 -1.67
N ALA A 12 6.71 -1.69 -1.43
CA ALA A 12 5.85 -2.40 -0.48
C ALA A 12 6.10 -1.94 0.96
N CYS A 13 7.36 -1.80 1.37
CA CYS A 13 7.70 -1.29 2.70
C CYS A 13 7.24 0.16 2.90
N GLY A 14 7.41 1.01 1.89
CA GLY A 14 6.92 2.39 1.91
C GLY A 14 5.40 2.45 1.99
N ALA A 15 4.70 1.63 1.20
CA ALA A 15 3.24 1.54 1.26
C ALA A 15 2.76 1.08 2.64
N ALA A 16 3.40 0.07 3.25
CA ALA A 16 3.00 -0.42 4.57
C ALA A 16 3.21 0.61 5.69
N THR A 17 4.25 1.44 5.60
CA THR A 17 4.61 2.39 6.66
C THR A 17 3.95 3.77 6.50
N PHE A 18 3.43 4.11 5.32
CA PHE A 18 2.88 5.44 5.04
C PHE A 18 1.73 5.87 5.99
N PRO A 19 0.72 5.03 6.33
CA PRO A 19 -0.32 5.44 7.28
C PRO A 19 0.24 5.79 8.67
N LEU A 20 1.27 5.07 9.12
CA LEU A 20 1.94 5.37 10.39
C LEU A 20 2.66 6.71 10.35
N THR A 21 3.29 7.06 9.21
CA THR A 21 3.92 8.38 9.04
C THR A 21 2.89 9.51 9.11
N ILE A 22 1.71 9.32 8.51
CA ILE A 22 0.60 10.28 8.58
C ILE A 22 0.10 10.45 10.02
N MET A 23 -0.08 9.35 10.77
CA MET A 23 -0.45 9.40 12.19
C MET A 23 0.61 10.13 13.03
N LEU A 24 1.88 9.87 12.77
CA LEU A 24 2.99 10.50 13.49
C LEU A 24 3.04 12.01 13.21
N VAL A 25 2.85 12.44 11.96
CA VAL A 25 2.73 13.87 11.60
C VAL A 25 1.55 14.52 12.33
N ARG A 26 0.39 13.86 12.36
CA ARG A 26 -0.79 14.37 13.09
C ARG A 26 -0.51 14.53 14.57
N GLY A 27 0.10 13.52 15.18
CA GLY A 27 0.51 13.52 16.59
C GLY A 27 1.48 14.65 16.88
N ALA A 28 2.56 14.76 16.11
CA ALA A 28 3.57 15.81 16.26
C ALA A 28 2.96 17.22 16.15
N VAL A 29 2.06 17.44 15.18
CA VAL A 29 1.37 18.73 15.05
C VAL A 29 0.45 18.98 16.24
N SER A 30 -0.30 17.98 16.72
CA SER A 30 -1.19 18.16 17.87
C SER A 30 -0.48 18.55 19.17
N VAL A 31 0.77 18.11 19.36
CA VAL A 31 1.57 18.45 20.56
C VAL A 31 2.38 19.74 20.40
N ALA A 32 2.86 20.06 19.19
CA ALA A 32 3.74 21.20 18.95
C ALA A 32 3.01 22.50 18.58
N ALA A 33 1.76 22.42 18.11
CA ALA A 33 1.06 23.56 17.52
C ALA A 33 0.09 24.40 18.40
N PRO A 34 -0.18 24.13 19.71
CA PRO A 34 -1.25 24.84 20.41
C PRO A 34 -1.01 26.35 20.58
N SER A 35 0.21 26.85 20.39
CA SER A 35 0.56 28.26 20.55
C SER A 35 0.74 29.06 19.24
N ARG A 36 0.69 28.44 18.05
CA ARG A 36 0.92 29.13 16.75
C ARG A 36 0.07 28.68 15.56
N ALA A 37 -0.70 27.59 15.63
CA ALA A 37 -1.50 27.16 14.49
C ALA A 37 -2.83 27.92 14.40
N THR A 38 -3.01 28.62 13.28
CA THR A 38 -4.30 29.24 12.96
C THR A 38 -5.30 28.17 12.50
N PRO A 39 -6.63 28.38 12.66
CA PRO A 39 -7.65 27.45 12.16
C PRO A 39 -7.50 27.11 10.66
N ALA A 40 -6.97 28.05 9.87
CA ALA A 40 -6.66 27.85 8.45
C ALA A 40 -5.54 26.81 8.22
N PHE A 41 -4.54 26.75 9.08
CA PHE A 41 -3.47 25.75 9.01
C PHE A 41 -4.01 24.34 9.24
N HIS A 42 -4.82 24.14 10.29
CA HIS A 42 -5.44 22.84 10.57
C HIS A 42 -6.31 22.36 9.41
N ARG A 43 -7.12 23.24 8.81
CA ARG A 43 -7.95 22.88 7.65
C ARG A 43 -7.12 22.45 6.43
N ARG A 44 -6.00 23.12 6.15
CA ARG A 44 -5.10 22.75 5.05
C ARG A 44 -4.40 21.42 5.33
N LEU A 45 -3.95 21.21 6.57
CA LEU A 45 -3.31 19.98 6.99
C LEU A 45 -4.27 18.79 6.89
N ASP A 46 -5.49 18.92 7.41
CA ASP A 46 -6.51 17.85 7.30
C ASP A 46 -6.85 17.53 5.85
N SER A 47 -6.98 18.55 4.99
CA SER A 47 -7.22 18.34 3.56
C SER A 47 -6.04 17.62 2.87
N ALA A 48 -4.81 18.06 3.13
CA ALA A 48 -3.61 17.45 2.56
C ALA A 48 -3.42 16.00 3.04
N MET A 49 -3.66 15.73 4.32
CA MET A 49 -3.65 14.38 4.88
C MET A 49 -4.74 13.50 4.27
N GLY A 50 -5.95 14.04 4.09
CA GLY A 50 -7.05 13.36 3.42
C GLY A 50 -6.66 12.93 1.99
N TRP A 51 -6.17 13.86 1.18
CA TRP A 51 -5.68 13.57 -0.17
C TRP A 51 -4.53 12.56 -0.17
N SER A 52 -3.59 12.69 0.78
CA SER A 52 -2.46 11.77 0.93
C SER A 52 -2.93 10.34 1.20
N ILE A 53 -3.90 10.16 2.10
CA ILE A 53 -4.50 8.84 2.37
C ILE A 53 -5.27 8.34 1.15
N THR A 54 -6.06 9.18 0.48
CA THR A 54 -6.80 8.78 -0.73
C THR A 54 -5.85 8.28 -1.83
N VAL A 55 -4.79 9.04 -2.13
CA VAL A 55 -3.78 8.64 -3.11
C VAL A 55 -3.08 7.35 -2.68
N TRP A 56 -2.77 7.21 -1.39
CA TRP A 56 -2.18 5.98 -0.87
C TRP A 56 -3.09 4.76 -1.04
N ILE A 57 -4.38 4.86 -0.70
CA ILE A 57 -5.35 3.78 -0.87
C ILE A 57 -5.42 3.36 -2.34
N LEU A 58 -5.57 4.33 -3.25
CA LEU A 58 -5.62 4.07 -4.70
C LEU A 58 -4.31 3.44 -5.18
N GLY A 59 -3.16 3.93 -4.72
CA GLY A 59 -1.85 3.38 -5.03
C GLY A 59 -1.69 1.93 -4.57
N VAL A 60 -2.15 1.59 -3.36
CA VAL A 60 -2.13 0.21 -2.84
C VAL A 60 -3.00 -0.71 -3.69
N PHE A 61 -4.18 -0.27 -4.12
CA PHE A 61 -5.01 -1.07 -5.01
C PHE A 61 -4.34 -1.34 -6.37
N VAL A 62 -3.73 -0.33 -6.97
CA VAL A 62 -2.98 -0.48 -8.23
C VAL A 62 -1.78 -1.41 -8.04
N PHE A 63 -1.01 -1.23 -6.96
CA PHE A 63 0.12 -2.08 -6.62
C PHE A 63 -0.32 -3.54 -6.42
N TYR A 64 -1.40 -3.77 -5.68
CA TYR A 64 -1.95 -5.11 -5.47
C TYR A 64 -2.41 -5.75 -6.78
N ALA A 65 -3.15 -5.03 -7.62
CA ALA A 65 -3.62 -5.53 -8.90
C ALA A 65 -2.45 -5.90 -9.84
N THR A 66 -1.43 -5.05 -9.91
CA THR A 66 -0.22 -5.33 -10.72
C THR A 66 0.56 -6.51 -10.18
N ALA A 67 0.71 -6.65 -8.86
CA ALA A 67 1.34 -7.81 -8.23
C ALA A 67 0.59 -9.11 -8.57
N VAL A 68 -0.75 -9.11 -8.50
CA VAL A 68 -1.58 -10.26 -8.89
C VAL A 68 -1.40 -10.60 -10.37
N LEU A 69 -1.37 -9.60 -11.25
CA LEU A 69 -1.16 -9.84 -12.69
C LEU A 69 0.22 -10.45 -12.97
N LEU A 70 1.27 -9.97 -12.29
CA LEU A 70 2.62 -10.54 -12.40
C LEU A 70 2.69 -11.96 -11.86
N GLU A 71 2.07 -12.25 -10.71
CA GLU A 71 1.99 -13.61 -10.17
C GLU A 71 1.28 -14.54 -11.15
N ARG A 72 0.21 -14.09 -11.83
CA ARG A 72 -0.51 -14.91 -12.81
C ARG A 72 0.30 -15.31 -14.05
N GLN A 73 1.41 -14.63 -14.34
CA GLN A 73 2.32 -15.01 -15.43
C GLN A 73 3.26 -16.15 -15.06
N LYS A 74 3.38 -16.46 -13.75
CA LYS A 74 4.22 -17.57 -13.27
C LYS A 74 3.49 -18.90 -13.37
N PRO A 75 4.22 -20.03 -13.50
CA PRO A 75 3.63 -21.36 -13.39
C PRO A 75 2.94 -21.53 -12.03
N CYS A 76 1.85 -22.32 -12.00
CA CYS A 76 0.98 -22.44 -10.83
C CYS A 76 1.72 -22.85 -9.54
N GLU A 77 2.80 -23.64 -9.64
CA GLU A 77 3.61 -24.09 -8.51
C GLU A 77 4.43 -22.96 -7.86
N ASP A 78 4.77 -21.92 -8.63
CA ASP A 78 5.60 -20.79 -8.20
C ASP A 78 4.78 -19.56 -7.81
N GLN A 79 3.45 -19.61 -7.93
CA GLN A 79 2.56 -18.51 -7.58
C GLN A 79 2.48 -18.33 -6.06
N ARG A 80 2.91 -17.17 -5.56
CA ARG A 80 2.90 -16.82 -4.13
C ARG A 80 1.71 -15.91 -3.81
N THR A 81 0.51 -16.35 -4.17
CA THR A 81 -0.74 -15.61 -3.95
C THR A 81 -1.89 -16.54 -3.54
N ASN A 82 -2.79 -16.04 -2.69
CA ASN A 82 -4.02 -16.74 -2.31
C ASN A 82 -5.13 -16.60 -3.37
N GLN A 83 -4.93 -15.77 -4.40
CA GLN A 83 -5.89 -15.51 -5.48
C GLN A 83 -5.57 -16.29 -6.77
N LEU A 84 -5.27 -17.58 -6.61
CA LEU A 84 -5.08 -18.53 -7.71
C LEU A 84 -6.32 -18.61 -8.60
N THR A 85 -6.10 -18.80 -9.90
CA THR A 85 -7.17 -19.08 -10.87
C THR A 85 -7.79 -20.45 -10.60
N TYR A 86 -9.00 -20.69 -11.11
CA TYR A 86 -9.67 -22.00 -10.98
C TYR A 86 -8.78 -23.13 -11.52
N GLU A 87 -8.20 -22.95 -12.70
CA GLU A 87 -7.31 -23.94 -13.32
C GLU A 87 -6.08 -24.24 -12.47
N CYS A 88 -5.41 -23.22 -11.91
CA CYS A 88 -4.26 -23.46 -11.03
C CYS A 88 -4.67 -24.15 -9.74
N LYS A 89 -5.83 -23.82 -9.15
CA LYS A 89 -6.34 -24.51 -7.96
C LYS A 89 -6.65 -25.98 -8.24
N LYS A 90 -7.19 -26.29 -9.43
CA LYS A 90 -7.44 -27.66 -9.87
C LYS A 90 -6.15 -28.42 -10.13
N PHE A 91 -5.19 -27.80 -10.80
CA PHE A 91 -3.85 -28.36 -11.04
C PHE A 91 -3.12 -28.70 -9.73
N LEU A 92 -3.19 -27.81 -8.75
CA LEU A 92 -2.59 -28.00 -7.42
C LEU A 92 -3.40 -28.97 -6.52
N GLY A 93 -4.51 -29.53 -7.00
CA GLY A 93 -5.38 -30.43 -6.22
C GLY A 93 -6.12 -29.77 -5.06
N ALA A 94 -6.16 -28.43 -5.01
CA ALA A 94 -6.84 -27.69 -3.96
C ALA A 94 -8.37 -27.71 -4.09
N ILE A 95 -8.88 -28.00 -5.30
CA ILE A 95 -10.30 -28.20 -5.61
C ILE A 95 -10.43 -29.35 -6.62
N LYS A 96 -11.54 -30.10 -6.54
CA LYS A 96 -11.86 -31.23 -7.43
C LYS A 96 -12.50 -30.75 -8.74
#